data_AF-A0A7X9LXL7-F1
#
_entry.id   AF-A0A7X9LXL7-F1
#
_cell.length_a   1.000
_cell.length_b   1.000
_cell.length_c   1.000
_cell.angle_alpha   90.00
_cell.angle_beta   90.00
_cell.angle_gamma   90.00
#
_symmetry.space_group_name_H-M   'P 1'
#
loop_
_entity.id
_entity.type
_entity.pdbx_description
1 polymer ?
#
loop_
_entity_poly.entity_id
_entity_poly.type
_entity_poly.pdbx_seq_one_letter_code
_entity_poly.pdbx_strand_id
1 'polypeptide(L)'
;MIDGFVMGVMSAVITYAIFRSRDDEAYDEDDLIEEVAAADDDYDVSDYKERSVTMSCQTCRKLKRHREIEPNLYQCVKCKRHTDLRRR
;
A
#
# COMPACT_ATOMS: atom_id res chain seq x y z
N MET A 1 34.87 6.41 20.12
CA MET A 1 34.59 5.01 19.70
C MET A 1 33.08 4.75 19.56
N ILE A 2 32.28 5.79 19.29
CA ILE A 2 30.82 5.69 19.09
C ILE A 2 30.44 6.24 17.69
N ASP A 3 31.33 7.07 17.12
CA ASP A 3 31.12 7.80 15.87
C ASP A 3 30.85 6.87 14.69
N GLY A 4 31.56 5.73 14.59
CA GLY A 4 31.36 4.75 13.51
C GLY A 4 30.04 3.98 13.61
N PHE A 5 29.55 3.71 14.81
CA PHE A 5 28.28 3.01 15.02
C PHE A 5 27.10 3.92 14.68
N VAL A 6 27.12 5.16 15.15
CA VAL A 6 26.08 6.15 14.86
C VAL A 6 26.04 6.49 13.37
N MET A 7 27.21 6.64 12.73
CA MET A 7 27.30 6.92 11.30
C MET A 7 26.80 5.75 10.46
N GLY A 8 27.04 4.50 10.90
CA GLY A 8 26.47 3.30 10.30
C GLY A 8 24.94 3.28 10.39
N VAL A 9 24.37 3.52 11.57
CA VAL A 9 22.91 3.57 11.77
C VAL A 9 22.29 4.67 10.91
N MET A 10 22.86 5.87 10.89
CA MET A 10 22.35 6.97 10.06
C MET A 10 22.41 6.65 8.57
N SER A 11 23.47 6.00 8.09
CA SER A 11 23.58 5.58 6.69
C SER A 11 22.52 4.53 6.31
N ALA A 12 22.21 3.61 7.22
CA ALA A 12 21.17 2.60 7.02
C ALA A 12 19.78 3.24 6.96
N VAL A 13 19.49 4.19 7.85
CA VAL A 13 18.22 4.94 7.85
C VAL A 13 18.05 5.75 6.56
N ILE A 14 19.09 6.45 6.11
CA ILE A 14 19.05 7.24 4.87
C ILE A 14 18.88 6.33 3.65
N THR A 15 19.61 5.21 3.59
CA THR A 15 19.50 4.25 2.48
C THR A 15 18.11 3.62 2.44
N TYR A 16 17.58 3.24 3.62
CA TYR A 16 16.22 2.75 3.75
C TYR A 16 15.20 3.79 3.29
N ALA A 17 15.32 5.06 3.71
CA ALA A 17 14.42 6.13 3.28
C ALA A 17 14.47 6.36 1.76
N ILE A 18 15.65 6.29 1.13
CA ILE A 18 15.79 6.46 -0.32
C ILE A 18 15.17 5.27 -1.08
N PHE A 19 15.45 4.03 -0.65
CA PHE A 19 14.87 2.84 -1.28
C PHE A 19 13.36 2.78 -1.06
N ARG A 20 12.90 3.10 0.14
CA ARG A 20 11.49 3.22 0.49
C ARG A 20 10.82 4.29 -0.35
N SER A 21 11.36 5.50 -0.48
CA SER A 21 10.80 6.55 -1.34
C SER A 21 10.69 6.17 -2.83
N ARG A 22 11.49 5.18 -3.26
CA ARG A 22 11.47 4.64 -4.62
C ARG A 22 10.39 3.55 -4.79
N ASP A 23 10.05 2.85 -3.71
CA ASP A 23 8.97 1.86 -3.61
C ASP A 23 7.64 2.46 -3.06
N ASP A 24 7.67 3.67 -2.49
CA ASP A 24 6.52 4.42 -1.93
C ASP A 24 5.58 4.98 -3.02
N GLU A 25 5.89 4.77 -4.31
CA GLU A 25 4.85 4.89 -5.35
C GLU A 25 3.94 3.65 -5.43
N ALA A 26 4.31 2.54 -4.77
CA ALA A 26 3.57 1.28 -4.74
C ALA A 26 2.86 0.98 -3.40
N TYR A 27 3.32 1.57 -2.28
CA TYR A 27 2.64 1.53 -0.98
C TYR A 27 2.48 2.97 -0.49
N ASP A 28 1.23 3.42 -0.30
CA ASP A 28 0.95 4.76 0.23
C ASP A 28 1.61 4.89 1.62
N GLU A 29 2.28 6.01 1.89
CA GLU A 29 2.85 6.39 3.20
C GLU A 29 1.85 6.32 4.38
N ASP A 30 0.55 6.18 4.09
CA ASP A 30 -0.51 5.93 5.07
C ASP A 30 -0.35 4.57 5.79
N ASP A 31 0.18 3.51 5.15
CA ASP A 31 0.33 2.17 5.78
C ASP A 31 1.37 2.18 6.93
N LEU A 32 2.34 3.11 6.96
CA LEU A 32 3.37 3.14 8.03
C LEU A 32 2.99 3.98 9.25
N ILE A 33 2.17 5.01 9.04
CA ILE A 33 1.59 5.77 10.15
C ILE A 33 0.51 4.89 10.81
N GLU A 34 -0.20 4.06 10.03
CA GLU A 34 -1.15 3.09 10.53
C GLU A 34 -0.48 1.95 11.33
N GLU A 35 0.73 1.47 10.99
CA GLU A 35 1.40 0.42 11.77
C GLU A 35 1.91 0.90 13.16
N VAL A 36 2.18 2.20 13.32
CA VAL A 36 2.58 2.79 14.62
C VAL A 36 1.37 3.38 15.38
N ALA A 37 0.27 3.71 14.69
CA ALA A 37 -0.98 4.16 15.29
C ALA A 37 -1.93 3.00 15.67
N ALA A 38 -1.85 1.84 15.01
CA ALA A 38 -2.66 0.64 15.28
C ALA A 38 -2.26 -0.13 16.56
N ALA A 39 -1.49 0.50 17.45
CA ALA A 39 -1.36 0.04 18.83
C ALA A 39 -2.55 0.52 19.71
N ASP A 40 -3.40 1.43 19.22
CA ASP A 40 -4.62 1.88 19.90
C ASP A 40 -5.76 2.02 18.88
N ASP A 41 -6.75 1.12 18.97
CA ASP A 41 -8.06 1.20 18.30
C ASP A 41 -8.09 1.24 16.75
N ASP A 42 -8.18 0.07 16.11
CA ASP A 42 -9.31 -0.16 15.21
C ASP A 42 -9.59 -1.66 15.04
N TYR A 43 -10.75 -2.09 15.53
CA TYR A 43 -11.32 -3.37 15.17
C TYR A 43 -11.71 -3.31 13.69
N ASP A 44 -10.82 -3.73 12.79
CA ASP A 44 -11.19 -4.00 11.41
C ASP A 44 -12.07 -5.26 11.40
N VAL A 45 -13.38 -5.03 11.52
CA VAL A 45 -14.41 -6.06 11.39
C VAL A 45 -14.25 -6.67 10.02
N SER A 46 -13.60 -7.84 9.96
CA SER A 46 -13.43 -8.61 8.75
C SER A 46 -14.79 -8.86 8.10
N ASP A 47 -15.14 -8.03 7.11
CA ASP A 47 -16.35 -8.26 6.34
C ASP A 47 -16.07 -9.44 5.40
N TYR A 48 -16.63 -10.58 5.79
CA TYR A 48 -16.42 -11.92 5.28
C TYR A 48 -16.89 -12.11 3.82
N LYS A 49 -16.41 -11.32 2.85
CA LYS A 49 -16.56 -11.67 1.40
C LYS A 49 -15.83 -10.84 0.37
N GLU A 50 -15.13 -9.79 0.73
CA GLU A 50 -14.63 -8.87 -0.28
C GLU A 50 -13.13 -9.02 -0.51
N ARG A 51 -12.76 -9.63 -1.64
CA ARG A 51 -11.35 -9.72 -2.02
C ARG A 51 -10.88 -8.36 -2.51
N SER A 52 -9.84 -7.84 -1.89
CA SER A 52 -9.07 -6.73 -2.43
C SER A 52 -7.84 -7.26 -3.18
N VAL A 53 -7.61 -6.77 -4.40
CA VAL A 53 -6.43 -7.12 -5.21
C VAL A 53 -5.69 -5.85 -5.61
N THR A 54 -4.36 -5.88 -5.52
CA THR A 54 -3.51 -4.80 -6.02
C THR A 54 -3.27 -5.00 -7.50
N MET A 55 -3.69 -4.03 -8.33
CA MET A 55 -3.54 -4.08 -9.78
C MET A 55 -3.34 -2.67 -10.36
N SER A 56 -2.86 -2.59 -11.60
CA SER A 56 -2.63 -1.31 -12.27
C SER A 56 -3.97 -0.67 -12.65
N CYS A 57 -4.21 0.53 -12.14
CA CYS A 57 -5.42 1.28 -12.48
C CYS A 57 -5.19 2.11 -13.75
N GLN A 58 -6.03 1.93 -14.78
CA GLN A 58 -5.94 2.70 -16.03
C GLN A 58 -6.11 4.21 -15.85
N THR A 59 -6.89 4.66 -14.85
CA THR A 59 -7.08 6.09 -14.56
C THR A 59 -5.96 6.64 -13.70
N CYS A 60 -5.59 5.96 -12.61
CA CYS A 60 -4.53 6.44 -11.72
C CYS A 60 -3.12 6.27 -12.32
N ARG A 61 -2.97 5.43 -13.36
CA ARG A 61 -1.70 5.03 -13.98
C ARG A 61 -0.66 4.50 -12.99
N LYS A 62 -1.11 3.94 -11.87
CA LYS A 62 -0.32 3.40 -10.77
C LYS A 62 -0.93 2.10 -10.26
N LEU A 63 -0.14 1.30 -9.54
CA LEU A 63 -0.63 0.17 -8.77
C LEU A 63 -1.48 0.69 -7.62
N LYS A 64 -2.74 0.25 -7.52
CA LYS A 64 -3.64 0.64 -6.44
C LYS A 64 -4.48 -0.55 -6.01
N ARG A 65 -4.99 -0.50 -4.77
CA ARG A 65 -5.95 -1.47 -4.25
C ARG A 65 -7.26 -1.36 -5.03
N HIS A 66 -7.80 -2.50 -5.45
CA HIS A 66 -9.10 -2.62 -6.08
C HIS A 66 -9.96 -3.60 -5.28
N ARG A 67 -11.22 -3.23 -5.04
CA ARG A 67 -12.23 -4.01 -4.32
C ARG A 67 -13.02 -4.85 -5.32
N GLU A 68 -13.14 -6.16 -5.10
CA GLU A 68 -13.98 -7.04 -5.90
C GLU A 68 -15.46 -6.75 -5.59
N ILE A 69 -16.21 -6.24 -6.57
CA ILE A 69 -17.66 -5.99 -6.42
C ILE A 69 -18.44 -7.25 -6.81
N GLU A 70 -18.02 -7.89 -7.90
CA GLU A 70 -18.59 -9.14 -8.40
C GLU A 70 -17.44 -10.02 -8.93
N PRO A 71 -17.65 -11.33 -9.15
CA PRO A 71 -16.61 -12.20 -9.69
C PRO A 71 -15.98 -11.62 -10.96
N ASN A 72 -14.68 -11.39 -10.92
CA ASN A 72 -13.89 -10.77 -12.00
C ASN A 72 -14.26 -9.31 -12.36
N LEU A 73 -15.01 -8.60 -11.51
CA LEU A 73 -15.31 -7.17 -11.64
C LEU A 73 -14.75 -6.43 -10.42
N TYR A 74 -13.78 -5.56 -10.67
CA TYR A 74 -13.02 -4.86 -9.64
C TYR A 74 -13.26 -3.36 -9.70
N GLN A 75 -13.18 -2.67 -8.57
CA GLN A 75 -13.28 -1.21 -8.49
C GLN A 75 -12.07 -0.61 -7.78
N CYS A 76 -11.42 0.37 -8.41
CA CYS A 76 -10.32 1.09 -7.76
C CYS A 76 -10.84 1.87 -6.55
N VAL A 77 -10.23 1.68 -5.38
CA VAL A 77 -10.62 2.37 -4.14
C VAL A 77 -10.45 3.89 -4.25
N LYS A 78 -9.44 4.36 -5.02
CA LYS A 78 -9.13 5.79 -5.18
C LYS A 78 -10.01 6.49 -6.22
N CYS A 79 -10.02 6.02 -7.47
CA CYS A 79 -10.73 6.70 -8.56
C CYS A 79 -12.12 6.14 -8.86
N LYS A 80 -12.55 5.09 -8.14
CA LYS A 80 -13.85 4.41 -8.30
C LYS A 80 -14.12 3.83 -9.69
N ARG A 81 -13.11 3.77 -10.56
CA ARG A 81 -13.22 3.17 -11.89
C ARG A 81 -13.36 1.67 -11.78
N HIS A 82 -14.34 1.13 -12.51
CA HIS A 82 -14.52 -0.30 -12.69
C HIS A 82 -13.50 -0.86 -13.69
N THR A 83 -12.92 -2.00 -13.33
CA THR A 83 -12.01 -2.80 -14.14
C THR A 83 -12.65 -4.18 -14.27
N ASP A 84 -13.14 -4.46 -15.48
CA ASP A 84 -13.80 -5.72 -15.80
C ASP A 84 -12.80 -6.69 -16.43
N LEU A 85 -12.50 -7.79 -15.74
CA LEU A 85 -11.61 -8.87 -16.19
C LEU A 85 -12.40 -10.05 -16.80
N ARG A 86 -13.71 -9.90 -17.05
CA ARG A 86 -14.56 -10.97 -17.60
C ARG A 86 -14.34 -11.24 -19.09
N ARG A 87 -13.56 -10.40 -19.79
CA ARG A 87 -13.32 -10.57 -21.23
C ARG A 87 -12.10 -11.45 -21.47
N ARG A 88 -12.37 -12.62 -22.05
CA ARG A 88 -11.42 -13.60 -22.56
C ARG A 88 -11.20 -13.39 -24.06
#